data_AF-A0A7S3YV80-F1
#
_entry.id   AF-A0A7S3YV80-F1
#
_cell.length_a   1.000
_cell.length_b   1.000
_cell.length_c   1.000
_cell.angle_alpha   90.00
_cell.angle_beta   90.00
_cell.angle_gamma   90.00
#
_symmetry.space_group_name_H-M   'P 1'
#
loop_
_entity.id
_entity.type
_entity.pdbx_description
1 polymer ?
#
loop_
_entity_poly.entity_id
_entity_poly.type
_entity_poly.pdbx_seq_one_letter_code
_entity_poly.pdbx_strand_id
1 'polypeptide(L)'
;IFTFSWDVKMDWGLGDVNYGFLRKRLLFRHRGFYYWVMFSNLILRFSWTLTLTPFAIFTNKQLYQTMVVPLIAFLELFRRFQWALLRVEWEHMKHSAAGFPSAPVFFDNERERHERAKNLGDEPSLLLESLLMVIGLLAVG
;
A
#
# COMPACT_ATOMS: atom_id res chain seq x y z
N ILE A 1 23.67 -6.55 -3.56
CA ILE A 1 23.92 -5.54 -2.50
C ILE A 1 23.44 -4.15 -2.95
N PHE A 2 23.79 -3.65 -4.13
CA PHE A 2 23.24 -2.38 -4.67
C PHE A 2 21.70 -2.33 -4.73
N THR A 3 21.04 -3.41 -5.16
CA THR A 3 19.58 -3.49 -5.16
C THR A 3 18.97 -3.47 -3.76
N PHE A 4 19.72 -3.86 -2.71
CA PHE A 4 19.21 -3.86 -1.32
C PHE A 4 19.09 -2.45 -0.79
N SER A 5 20.16 -1.68 -0.93
CA SER A 5 20.15 -0.28 -0.54
C SER A 5 19.13 0.51 -1.35
N TRP A 6 18.91 0.14 -2.62
CA TRP A 6 17.86 0.72 -3.45
C TRP A 6 16.44 0.37 -2.98
N ASP A 7 16.12 -0.90 -2.71
CA ASP A 7 14.81 -1.31 -2.15
C ASP A 7 14.52 -0.57 -0.83
N VAL A 8 15.50 -0.56 0.10
CA VAL A 8 15.35 0.11 1.40
C VAL A 8 15.13 1.61 1.23
N LYS A 9 15.82 2.24 0.27
CA LYS A 9 15.73 3.68 0.04
C LYS A 9 14.50 4.11 -0.74
N MET A 10 14.13 3.35 -1.78
CA MET A 10 13.06 3.73 -2.71
C MET A 10 11.70 3.14 -2.30
N ASP A 11 11.63 1.88 -1.87
CA ASP A 11 10.35 1.28 -1.45
C ASP A 11 9.97 1.71 -0.03
N TRP A 12 10.96 1.85 0.86
CA TRP A 12 10.68 2.17 2.27
C TRP A 12 10.97 3.62 2.63
N GLY A 13 11.61 4.40 1.75
CA GLY A 13 11.95 5.80 2.02
C GLY A 13 12.80 5.97 3.30
N LEU A 14 13.60 4.96 3.64
CA LEU A 14 14.55 4.95 4.75
C LEU A 14 15.94 5.27 4.18
N GLY A 15 16.78 6.00 4.91
CA GLY A 15 18.10 6.41 4.42
C GLY A 15 18.37 7.92 4.45
N ASP A 16 17.65 8.68 5.27
CA ASP A 16 18.03 10.06 5.57
C ASP A 16 19.17 10.05 6.59
N VAL A 17 20.36 10.43 6.14
CA VAL A 17 21.61 10.35 6.92
C VAL A 17 21.56 11.29 8.13
N ASN A 18 20.77 12.38 8.03
CA ASN A 18 20.64 13.38 9.09
C ASN A 18 19.85 12.89 10.32
N TYR A 19 19.09 11.79 10.20
CA TYR A 19 18.29 11.22 11.29
C TYR A 19 18.70 9.77 11.61
N GLY A 20 19.97 9.42 11.34
CA GLY A 20 20.50 8.08 11.61
C GLY A 20 19.92 7.02 10.68
N PHE A 21 19.79 7.32 9.39
CA PHE A 21 19.21 6.44 8.36
C PHE A 21 17.70 6.19 8.48
N LEU A 22 17.01 6.79 9.44
CA LEU A 22 15.54 6.76 9.55
C LEU A 22 14.92 8.06 9.02
N ARG A 23 13.62 8.05 8.71
CA ARG A 23 12.91 9.26 8.27
C ARG A 23 12.51 10.14 9.47
N LYS A 24 12.37 11.45 9.24
CA LYS A 24 11.97 12.45 10.25
C LYS A 24 10.60 12.19 10.91
N ARG A 25 9.67 11.55 10.19
CA ARG A 25 8.33 11.19 10.66
C ARG A 25 8.16 9.67 10.56
N LEU A 26 8.03 9.02 11.71
CA LEU A 26 7.84 7.57 11.85
C LEU A 26 6.44 7.36 12.44
N LEU A 27 5.67 6.43 11.86
CA LEU A 27 4.34 6.12 12.39
C LEU A 27 4.45 5.27 13.66
N PHE A 28 5.46 4.38 13.71
CA PHE A 28 5.79 3.60 14.89
C PHE A 28 6.81 4.30 15.78
N ARG A 29 6.49 4.40 17.08
CA ARG A 29 7.31 5.08 18.09
C ARG A 29 8.65 4.38 18.37
N HIS A 30 8.77 3.08 18.06
CA HIS A 30 9.96 2.28 18.34
C HIS A 30 10.90 2.20 17.13
N ARG A 31 12.00 2.97 17.19
CA ARG A 31 13.08 2.97 16.19
C ARG A 31 13.71 1.58 16.00
N GLY A 32 13.74 0.75 17.04
CA GLY A 32 14.30 -0.61 17.01
C GLY A 32 13.60 -1.54 16.02
N PHE A 33 12.30 -1.37 15.78
CA PHE A 33 11.58 -2.16 14.79
C PHE A 33 12.13 -1.97 13.37
N TYR A 34 12.43 -0.72 12.99
CA TYR A 34 12.97 -0.41 11.66
C TYR A 34 14.38 -1.00 11.46
N TYR A 35 15.22 -0.98 12.49
CA TYR A 35 16.52 -1.66 12.45
C TYR A 35 16.39 -3.17 12.35
N TRP A 36 15.43 -3.75 13.08
CA TRP A 36 15.14 -5.17 12.98
C TRP A 36 14.65 -5.56 11.58
N VAL A 37 13.78 -4.76 10.95
CA VAL A 37 13.32 -5.02 9.57
C VAL A 37 14.46 -4.89 8.56
N MET A 38 15.36 -3.91 8.72
CA MET A 38 16.56 -3.81 7.88
C MET A 38 17.45 -5.05 8.02
N PHE A 39 17.69 -5.51 9.25
CA PHE A 39 18.52 -6.68 9.52
C PHE A 39 17.86 -7.98 9.03
N SER A 40 16.58 -8.19 9.31
CA SER A 40 15.84 -9.37 8.84
C SER A 40 15.78 -9.42 7.32
N ASN A 41 15.62 -8.28 6.64
CA ASN A 41 15.60 -8.23 5.18
C ASN A 41 16.97 -8.59 4.56
N LEU A 42 18.08 -8.32 5.28
CA LEU A 42 19.40 -8.80 4.89
C LEU A 42 19.51 -10.32 5.01
N ILE A 43 19.04 -10.90 6.12
CA ILE A 43 19.03 -12.37 6.33
C ILE A 43 18.11 -13.06 5.31
N LEU A 44 16.93 -12.50 5.09
CA LEU A 44 15.93 -13.01 4.14
C LEU A 44 16.41 -12.92 2.69
N ARG A 45 17.39 -12.07 2.35
CA ARG A 45 18.03 -12.13 1.03
C ARG A 45 18.86 -13.39 0.83
N PHE A 46 19.42 -13.95 1.90
CA PHE A 46 20.10 -15.25 1.83
C PHE A 46 19.11 -16.40 1.66
N SER A 47 17.82 -16.25 2.02
CA SER A 47 16.83 -17.31 1.78
C SER A 47 16.65 -17.61 0.29
N TRP A 48 16.73 -16.60 -0.57
CA TRP A 48 16.74 -16.81 -2.02
C TRP A 48 17.97 -17.58 -2.51
N THR A 49 19.11 -17.40 -1.85
CA THR A 49 20.34 -18.16 -2.16
C THR A 49 20.23 -19.61 -1.68
N LEU A 50 19.49 -19.86 -0.59
CA LEU A 50 19.15 -21.22 -0.16
C LEU A 50 18.31 -21.95 -1.22
N THR A 51 17.43 -21.26 -1.94
CA THR A 51 16.67 -21.84 -3.07
C THR A 51 17.56 -22.21 -4.26
N LEU A 52 18.68 -21.51 -4.46
CA LEU A 52 19.65 -21.82 -5.52
C LEU A 52 20.65 -22.92 -5.13
N THR A 53 20.69 -23.32 -3.87
CA THR A 53 21.62 -24.35 -3.40
C THR A 53 21.22 -25.70 -4.02
N PRO A 54 22.10 -26.36 -4.79
CA PRO A 54 21.77 -27.62 -5.44
C PRO A 54 21.42 -28.69 -4.40
N PHE A 55 20.30 -29.39 -4.63
CA PHE A 55 19.86 -30.56 -3.84
C PHE A 55 20.97 -31.61 -3.62
N ALA A 56 21.98 -31.64 -4.50
CA ALA A 56 23.11 -32.54 -4.46
C ALA A 56 24.02 -32.38 -3.22
N ILE A 57 23.99 -31.23 -2.55
CA ILE A 57 24.80 -30.99 -1.33
C ILE A 57 24.16 -31.69 -0.11
N PHE A 58 22.85 -31.90 -0.12
CA PHE A 58 22.15 -32.57 0.96
C PHE A 58 22.14 -34.08 0.72
N THR A 59 23.01 -34.79 1.44
CA THR A 59 23.09 -36.26 1.44
C THR A 59 21.76 -36.92 1.81
N ASN A 60 20.87 -36.20 2.52
CA ASN A 60 19.58 -36.69 2.99
C ASN A 60 18.41 -35.90 2.38
N LYS A 61 17.87 -36.38 1.25
CA LYS A 61 16.74 -35.74 0.52
C LYS A 61 15.49 -35.54 1.38
N GLN A 62 15.22 -36.46 2.30
CA GLN A 62 14.03 -36.41 3.15
C GLN A 62 14.09 -35.24 4.13
N LEU A 63 15.23 -35.04 4.79
CA LEU A 63 15.43 -33.92 5.71
C LEU A 63 15.26 -32.57 5.00
N TYR A 64 15.80 -32.47 3.77
CA TYR A 64 15.67 -31.25 2.97
C TYR A 64 14.20 -30.92 2.66
N GLN A 65 13.41 -31.90 2.19
CA GLN A 65 12.02 -31.65 1.84
C GLN A 65 11.13 -31.38 3.06
N THR A 66 11.39 -32.05 4.19
CA THR A 66 10.53 -31.89 5.38
C THR A 66 10.88 -30.64 6.19
N MET A 67 12.15 -30.19 6.18
CA MET A 67 12.60 -29.09 7.04
C MET A 67 12.99 -27.84 6.26
N VAL A 68 13.81 -27.99 5.22
CA VAL A 68 14.43 -26.83 4.54
C VAL A 68 13.42 -26.13 3.64
N VAL A 69 12.65 -26.88 2.84
CA VAL A 69 11.65 -26.32 1.91
C VAL A 69 10.57 -25.48 2.62
N PRO A 70 9.85 -25.98 3.64
CA PRO A 70 8.84 -25.19 4.33
C PRO A 70 9.44 -24.01 5.11
N LEU A 71 10.67 -24.13 5.61
CA LEU A 71 11.37 -23.02 6.26
C LEU A 71 11.71 -21.90 5.28
N ILE A 72 12.18 -22.22 4.07
CA ILE A 72 12.39 -21.23 3.00
C ILE A 72 11.06 -20.57 2.62
N ALA A 73 9.97 -21.33 2.48
CA ALA A 73 8.65 -20.80 2.17
C ALA A 73 8.12 -19.86 3.27
N PHE A 74 8.28 -20.23 4.53
CA PHE A 74 7.91 -19.40 5.68
C PHE A 74 8.72 -18.11 5.72
N LEU A 75 10.03 -18.20 5.52
CA LEU A 75 10.91 -17.04 5.42
C LEU A 75 10.48 -16.11 4.29
N GLU A 76 10.16 -16.64 3.11
CA GLU A 76 9.68 -15.82 1.99
C GLU A 76 8.36 -15.10 2.33
N LEU A 77 7.41 -15.80 2.96
CA LEU A 77 6.15 -15.22 3.38
C LEU A 77 6.37 -14.08 4.38
N PHE A 78 7.23 -14.30 5.36
CA PHE A 78 7.58 -13.30 6.36
C PHE A 78 8.20 -12.05 5.72
N ARG A 79 9.08 -12.20 4.73
CA ARG A 79 9.63 -11.08 3.95
C ARG A 79 8.53 -10.28 3.24
N ARG A 80 7.58 -10.95 2.60
CA ARG A 80 6.46 -10.29 1.90
C ARG A 80 5.55 -9.55 2.87
N PHE A 81 5.32 -10.11 4.05
CA PHE A 81 4.55 -9.46 5.11
C PHE A 81 5.23 -8.17 5.59
N GLN A 82 6.54 -8.20 5.84
CA GLN A 82 7.30 -6.99 6.21
C GLN A 82 7.21 -5.92 5.13
N TRP A 83 7.42 -6.30 3.87
CA TRP A 83 7.34 -5.36 2.75
C TRP A 83 5.93 -4.77 2.57
N ALA A 84 4.89 -5.59 2.71
CA ALA A 84 3.50 -5.14 2.61
C ALA A 84 3.13 -4.13 3.71
N LEU A 85 3.52 -4.38 4.96
CA LEU A 85 3.30 -3.46 6.07
C LEU A 85 3.98 -2.10 5.84
N LEU A 86 5.25 -2.12 5.46
CA LEU A 86 6.00 -0.88 5.21
C LEU A 86 5.47 -0.10 4.01
N ARG A 87 4.97 -0.80 2.97
CA ARG A 87 4.36 -0.15 1.80
C ARG A 87 3.05 0.54 2.17
N VAL A 88 2.22 -0.11 2.97
CA VAL A 88 0.99 0.50 3.50
C VAL A 88 1.32 1.70 4.37
N GLU A 89 2.34 1.61 5.22
CA GLU A 89 2.80 2.76 6.03
C GLU A 89 3.28 3.92 5.14
N TRP A 90 4.05 3.63 4.09
CA TRP A 90 4.51 4.63 3.13
C TRP A 90 3.34 5.34 2.43
N GLU A 91 2.35 4.60 1.95
CA GLU A 91 1.14 5.16 1.34
C GLU A 91 0.36 6.02 2.34
N HIS A 92 0.19 5.54 3.57
CA HIS A 92 -0.49 6.30 4.62
C HIS A 92 0.22 7.63 4.91
N MET A 93 1.56 7.60 4.96
CA MET A 93 2.38 8.79 5.14
C MET A 93 2.31 9.76 3.96
N LYS A 94 2.30 9.26 2.73
CA LYS A 94 2.21 10.08 1.51
C LYS A 94 0.88 10.84 1.45
N HIS A 95 -0.23 10.17 1.78
CA HIS A 95 -1.55 10.79 1.82
C HIS A 95 -1.71 11.74 3.02
N SER A 96 -1.19 11.37 4.21
CA SER A 96 -1.23 12.21 5.41
C SER A 96 -0.43 13.51 5.26
N ALA A 97 0.68 13.48 4.51
CA ALA A 97 1.49 14.68 4.25
C ALA A 97 0.86 15.62 3.22
N ALA A 98 0.00 15.10 2.33
CA ALA A 98 -0.72 15.88 1.32
C ALA A 98 -2.01 16.54 1.85
N GLY A 99 -2.36 16.36 3.13
CA GLY A 99 -3.55 16.96 3.74
C GLY A 99 -4.86 16.26 3.39
N PHE A 100 -4.82 15.11 2.73
CA PHE A 100 -6.02 14.31 2.44
C PHE A 100 -6.43 13.50 3.69
N PRO A 101 -7.67 13.62 4.18
CA PRO A 101 -8.19 12.74 5.22
C PRO A 101 -8.10 11.30 4.74
N SER A 102 -7.63 10.39 5.59
CA SER A 102 -7.35 8.97 5.28
C SER A 102 -8.58 8.12 4.90
N ALA A 103 -9.69 8.74 4.47
CA ALA A 103 -10.82 8.04 3.91
C ALA A 103 -10.33 7.25 2.68
N PRO A 104 -10.49 5.92 2.65
CA PRO A 104 -10.13 5.12 1.48
C PRO A 104 -10.76 5.71 0.21
N VAL A 105 -10.03 5.70 -0.90
CA VAL A 105 -10.50 6.15 -2.23
C VAL A 105 -11.86 5.50 -2.60
N PHE A 106 -12.17 4.35 -2.02
CA PHE A 106 -13.49 3.70 -2.10
C PHE A 106 -14.66 4.58 -1.61
N PHE A 107 -14.46 5.43 -0.59
CA PHE A 107 -15.48 6.32 -0.03
C PHE A 107 -15.69 7.59 -0.87
N ASP A 108 -14.73 8.00 -1.70
CA ASP A 108 -14.94 9.09 -2.64
C ASP A 108 -15.88 8.66 -3.77
N ASN A 109 -15.73 7.44 -4.28
CA ASN A 109 -16.62 6.88 -5.29
C ASN A 109 -18.08 6.75 -4.80
N GLU A 110 -18.29 6.40 -3.52
CA GLU A 110 -19.63 6.31 -2.91
C GLU A 110 -20.26 7.70 -2.77
N ARG A 111 -19.50 8.70 -2.31
CA ARG A 111 -19.97 10.09 -2.23
C ARG A 111 -20.35 10.63 -3.61
N GLU A 112 -19.52 10.43 -4.61
CA GLU A 112 -19.83 10.82 -5.98
C GLU A 112 -21.06 10.10 -6.54
N ARG A 113 -21.26 8.80 -6.22
CA ARG A 113 -22.46 8.07 -6.63
C ARG A 113 -23.71 8.63 -5.96
N HIS A 114 -23.64 8.98 -4.68
CA HIS A 114 -24.74 9.62 -3.96
C HIS A 114 -25.07 11.00 -4.53
N GLU A 115 -24.06 11.80 -4.86
CA GLU A 115 -24.25 13.12 -5.48
C GLU A 115 -24.84 13.00 -6.90
N ARG A 116 -24.35 12.06 -7.72
CA ARG A 116 -24.92 11.77 -9.04
C ARG A 116 -26.37 11.28 -8.94
N ALA A 117 -26.67 10.41 -7.98
CA ALA A 117 -28.03 9.91 -7.76
C ALA A 117 -28.99 11.02 -7.31
N LYS A 118 -28.52 11.98 -6.50
CA LYS A 118 -29.29 13.16 -6.11
C LYS A 118 -29.55 14.08 -7.30
N ASN A 119 -28.50 14.40 -8.08
CA ASN A 119 -28.62 15.25 -9.28
C ASN A 119 -29.55 14.63 -10.35
N LEU A 120 -29.60 13.30 -10.45
CA LEU A 120 -30.52 12.61 -11.36
C LEU A 120 -31.98 12.67 -10.90
N GLY A 121 -32.21 12.70 -9.58
CA GLY A 121 -33.54 12.84 -8.98
C GLY A 121 -34.10 14.25 -9.08
N ASP A 122 -33.22 15.27 -9.15
CA ASP A 122 -33.58 16.68 -9.28
C ASP A 122 -33.77 17.11 -10.75
N GLU A 123 -33.41 16.28 -11.74
CA GLU A 123 -33.57 16.61 -13.17
C GLU A 123 -35.03 16.74 -13.67
N PRO A 124 -35.99 15.85 -13.33
CA PRO A 124 -37.35 15.94 -13.86
C PRO A 124 -38.15 17.13 -13.30
N SER A 125 -37.83 17.62 -12.11
CA SER A 125 -38.47 18.82 -11.53
C SER A 125 -38.01 20.09 -12.22
N LEU A 126 -36.73 20.20 -12.58
CA LEU A 126 -36.18 21.34 -13.32
C LEU A 126 -36.77 21.44 -14.74
N LEU A 127 -36.95 20.29 -15.40
CA LEU A 127 -37.61 20.26 -16.71
C LEU A 127 -39.06 20.72 -16.59
N LEU A 128 -39.81 20.27 -15.58
CA LEU A 128 -41.19 20.71 -15.36
C LEU A 128 -41.27 22.21 -15.05
N GLU A 129 -40.39 22.75 -14.20
CA GLU A 129 -40.33 24.18 -13.91
C GLU A 129 -40.00 25.03 -15.15
N SER A 130 -39.05 24.57 -15.97
CA SER A 130 -38.71 25.24 -17.23
C SER A 130 -39.89 25.24 -18.22
N LEU A 131 -40.63 24.13 -18.29
CA LEU A 131 -41.77 23.96 -19.19
C LEU A 131 -42.97 24.82 -18.74
N LEU A 132 -43.22 24.89 -17.44
CA LEU A 132 -44.23 25.78 -16.85
C LEU A 132 -43.90 27.25 -17.10
N MET A 133 -42.63 27.66 -16.98
CA MET A 133 -42.22 29.02 -17.32
C MET A 133 -42.45 29.35 -18.79
N VAL A 134 -42.14 28.44 -19.70
CA VAL A 134 -42.34 28.65 -21.16
C VAL A 134 -43.83 28.74 -21.51
N ILE A 135 -44.67 27.85 -20.95
CA ILE A 135 -46.13 27.89 -21.18
C ILE A 135 -46.73 29.19 -20.62
N GLY A 136 -46.30 29.64 -19.43
CA GLY A 136 -46.75 30.90 -18.85
C GLY A 136 -46.40 32.11 -19.70
N LEU A 137 -45.20 32.14 -20.30
CA LEU A 137 -44.75 33.22 -21.18
C LEU A 137 -45.57 33.30 -22.48
N LEU A 138 -45.97 32.16 -23.03
CA LEU A 138 -46.79 32.11 -24.25
C LEU A 138 -48.27 32.48 -24.01
N ALA A 139 -48.77 32.36 -22.78
CA ALA A 139 -50.16 32.70 -22.45
C ALA A 139 -50.38 34.20 -22.16
N VAL A 140 -49.31 34.97 -21.97
CA VAL A 140 -49.35 36.40 -21.60
C VAL A 140 -49.03 37.33 -22.79
N GLY A 141 -48.50 36.80 -23.90
CA GLY A 141 -48.27 37.53 -25.16
C GLY A 141 -49.39 37.34 -26.16
#